data_AF-A0A9D2KHY3-F1
#
_entry.id   AF-A0A9D2KHY3-F1
#
_cell.length_a   1.000
_cell.length_b   1.000
_cell.length_c   1.000
_cell.angle_alpha   90.00
_cell.angle_beta   90.00
_cell.angle_gamma   90.00
#
_symmetry.space_group_name_H-M   'P 1'
#
loop_
_entity.id
_entity.type
_entity.pdbx_description
1 polymer ?
#
loop_
_entity_poly.entity_id
_entity_poly.type
_entity_poly.pdbx_seq_one_letter_code
_entity_poly.pdbx_strand_id
1 'polypeptide(L)'
;MMRRSLAAAVSCAALVLGIAGCATGEPGSTETSSVPSAPTTVDILTTKDRTMVIDDGERPPQLCVGGVSESLPPQCAGIDLEGWDWNAVGDHEQRGNVRWGEFVVSGEYSAADNVLRVTATSAEGTGPGHTAAPCTEEPRESADPSSIERVGGFIEEDLGVRVFFAGDDPPCRSARFGVAYDDGSVQSAVDSKFGAGTVIVESALVPAR
;
A
#
# COMPACT_ATOMS: atom_id res chain seq x y z
N MET A 1 28.63 -40.49 -21.58
CA MET A 1 30.07 -40.87 -21.62
C MET A 1 30.85 -39.59 -21.34
N MET A 2 31.66 -39.39 -20.29
CA MET A 2 32.65 -40.26 -19.62
C MET A 2 32.95 -39.70 -18.18
N ARG A 3 32.84 -40.58 -17.16
CA ARG A 3 33.67 -40.81 -15.92
C ARG A 3 34.17 -39.62 -15.04
N ARG A 4 33.74 -39.51 -13.77
CA ARG A 4 34.22 -40.14 -12.48
C ARG A 4 35.62 -39.68 -11.99
N SER A 5 35.77 -39.13 -10.77
CA SER A 5 36.31 -39.75 -9.52
C SER A 5 36.42 -38.64 -8.42
N LEU A 6 35.95 -38.71 -7.15
CA LEU A 6 36.16 -39.53 -5.93
C LEU A 6 37.18 -38.96 -4.88
N ALA A 7 36.76 -39.04 -3.59
CA ALA A 7 37.49 -38.95 -2.29
C ALA A 7 37.77 -37.53 -1.71
N ALA A 8 37.29 -37.10 -0.52
CA ALA A 8 37.22 -37.61 0.86
C ALA A 8 38.47 -37.31 1.72
N ALA A 9 38.32 -36.52 2.79
CA ALA A 9 39.21 -36.53 3.96
C ALA A 9 38.48 -36.01 5.23
N VAL A 10 38.63 -36.79 6.30
CA VAL A 10 38.06 -36.69 7.65
C VAL A 10 39.19 -36.33 8.63
N SER A 11 38.92 -35.51 9.67
CA SER A 11 39.43 -35.62 11.06
C SER A 11 39.07 -34.34 11.85
N CYS A 12 38.25 -34.38 12.91
CA CYS A 12 38.50 -34.86 14.28
C CYS A 12 39.51 -34.02 15.09
N ALA A 13 39.01 -33.18 15.99
CA ALA A 13 39.64 -32.91 17.29
C ALA A 13 38.58 -32.38 18.28
N ALA A 14 38.18 -33.26 19.21
CA ALA A 14 37.43 -32.92 20.40
C ALA A 14 38.39 -32.41 21.49
N LEU A 15 37.98 -31.41 22.27
CA LEU A 15 38.57 -31.12 23.57
C LEU A 15 37.45 -30.89 24.60
N VAL A 16 37.61 -31.50 25.77
CA VAL A 16 36.56 -31.85 26.73
C VAL A 16 36.90 -31.27 28.11
N LEU A 17 35.86 -30.71 28.77
CA LEU A 17 35.57 -30.56 30.22
C LEU A 17 36.24 -29.52 31.16
N GLY A 18 35.35 -28.98 32.01
CA GLY A 18 35.55 -28.38 33.34
C GLY A 18 34.89 -27.01 33.42
N ILE A 19 33.91 -26.67 34.28
CA ILE A 19 33.78 -26.95 35.71
C ILE A 19 32.29 -26.80 36.12
N ALA A 20 31.82 -27.65 37.02
CA ALA A 20 30.54 -27.54 37.70
C ALA A 20 30.57 -26.41 38.76
N GLY A 21 29.48 -25.65 38.86
CA GLY A 21 29.20 -24.75 39.97
C GLY A 21 27.69 -24.62 40.17
N CYS A 22 27.14 -25.31 41.18
CA CYS A 22 25.80 -25.03 41.71
C CYS A 22 25.92 -23.98 42.81
N ALA A 23 25.08 -22.95 42.76
CA ALA A 23 24.74 -22.16 43.93
C ALA A 23 23.25 -21.82 43.89
N THR A 24 22.53 -22.40 44.84
CA THR A 24 21.12 -22.22 45.18
C THR A 24 20.85 -20.80 45.72
N GLY A 25 19.74 -20.19 45.30
CA GLY A 25 19.14 -18.99 45.91
C GLY A 25 17.64 -18.97 45.66
N GLU A 26 16.86 -18.85 46.73
CA GLU A 26 15.41 -19.15 46.86
C GLU A 26 14.50 -17.90 46.65
N PRO A 27 13.15 -18.01 46.79
CA PRO A 27 12.19 -17.33 45.94
C PRO A 27 11.88 -15.89 46.39
N GLY A 28 11.67 -15.00 45.43
CA GLY A 28 11.32 -13.60 45.69
C GLY A 28 10.28 -13.11 44.70
N SER A 29 9.06 -12.95 45.20
CA SER A 29 8.03 -12.01 44.74
C SER A 29 7.56 -12.10 43.30
N THR A 30 6.34 -12.61 43.17
CA THR A 30 5.34 -12.25 42.18
C THR A 30 5.25 -10.72 42.03
N GLU A 31 6.03 -10.14 41.13
CA GLU A 31 5.70 -8.85 40.55
C GLU A 31 4.96 -9.12 39.24
N THR A 32 3.64 -8.95 39.30
CA THR A 32 2.83 -8.62 38.13
C THR A 32 3.44 -7.39 37.49
N SER A 33 4.37 -7.60 36.57
CA SER A 33 4.76 -6.57 35.60
C SER A 33 3.55 -6.35 34.72
N SER A 34 2.75 -5.35 35.10
CA SER A 34 1.81 -4.69 34.23
C SER A 34 2.58 -4.21 33.00
N VAL A 35 2.57 -5.02 31.95
CA VAL A 35 3.05 -4.59 30.63
C VAL A 35 2.15 -3.42 30.24
N PRO A 36 2.70 -2.22 29.99
CA PRO A 36 1.89 -1.13 29.48
C PRO A 36 1.32 -1.59 28.13
N SER A 37 -0.02 -1.64 28.01
CA SER A 37 -0.66 -1.78 26.71
C SER A 37 -0.18 -0.63 25.84
N ALA A 38 0.50 -0.98 24.74
CA ALA A 38 0.82 -0.01 23.71
C ALA A 38 -0.49 0.65 23.24
N PRO A 39 -0.51 1.97 22.99
CA PRO A 39 -1.64 2.58 22.32
C PRO A 39 -1.74 1.98 20.92
N THR A 40 -2.77 1.15 20.69
CA THR A 40 -3.13 0.65 19.37
C THR A 40 -3.94 1.72 18.64
N THR A 41 -3.33 2.88 18.38
CA THR A 41 -3.88 3.74 17.32
C THR A 41 -3.40 3.14 16.02
N VAL A 42 -4.16 2.19 15.51
CA VAL A 42 -4.10 1.87 14.07
C VAL A 42 -4.44 3.16 13.34
N ASP A 43 -3.55 3.61 12.47
CA ASP A 43 -3.82 4.79 11.65
C ASP A 43 -4.93 4.42 10.65
N ILE A 44 -6.16 4.84 10.96
CA ILE A 44 -7.29 4.67 10.05
C ILE A 44 -7.07 5.61 8.87
N LEU A 45 -7.09 5.05 7.68
CA LEU A 45 -7.03 5.80 6.43
C LEU A 45 -8.43 5.91 5.84
N THR A 46 -8.64 6.93 5.01
CA THR A 46 -9.89 7.20 4.31
C THR A 46 -9.63 7.70 2.91
N THR A 47 -10.57 7.48 1.99
CA THR A 47 -10.55 8.18 0.70
C THR A 47 -10.80 9.66 0.89
N LYS A 48 -10.15 10.49 0.07
CA LYS A 48 -10.31 11.96 0.10
C LYS A 48 -11.68 12.39 -0.41
N ASP A 49 -12.14 11.77 -1.50
CA ASP A 49 -13.41 12.01 -2.16
C ASP A 49 -14.21 10.69 -2.22
N ARG A 50 -15.45 10.74 -2.72
CA ARG A 50 -16.19 9.53 -3.06
C ARG A 50 -15.43 8.82 -4.18
N THR A 51 -15.10 7.56 -3.93
CA THR A 51 -14.34 6.71 -4.85
C THR A 51 -15.23 5.53 -5.23
N MET A 52 -15.12 5.09 -6.48
CA MET A 52 -15.89 3.96 -6.94
C MET A 52 -15.50 2.69 -6.19
N VAL A 53 -16.49 1.94 -5.73
CA VAL A 53 -16.34 0.56 -5.28
C VAL A 53 -17.06 -0.33 -6.27
N ILE A 54 -16.42 -1.42 -6.68
CA ILE A 54 -16.98 -2.40 -7.62
C ILE A 54 -16.86 -3.82 -7.05
N ASP A 55 -17.86 -4.64 -7.31
CA ASP A 55 -17.90 -6.05 -6.93
C ASP A 55 -18.38 -6.87 -8.12
N ASP A 56 -17.53 -7.75 -8.64
CA ASP A 56 -17.84 -8.69 -9.72
C ASP A 56 -18.30 -10.06 -9.21
N GLY A 57 -18.26 -10.30 -7.90
CA GLY A 57 -18.60 -11.56 -7.25
C GLY A 57 -17.54 -12.67 -7.38
N GLU A 58 -16.39 -12.40 -7.99
CA GLU A 58 -15.27 -13.35 -8.12
C GLU A 58 -14.21 -13.10 -7.05
N ARG A 59 -14.06 -11.85 -6.62
CA ARG A 59 -13.07 -11.37 -5.64
C ARG A 59 -13.75 -10.56 -4.53
N PRO A 60 -13.05 -10.21 -3.45
CA PRO A 60 -13.53 -9.14 -2.58
C PRO A 60 -13.84 -7.86 -3.39
N PRO A 61 -14.85 -7.08 -2.99
CA PRO A 61 -15.13 -5.79 -3.61
C PRO A 61 -13.88 -4.91 -3.65
N GLN A 62 -13.71 -4.14 -4.71
CA GLN A 62 -12.52 -3.34 -4.93
C GLN A 62 -12.82 -1.85 -4.87
N LEU A 63 -11.98 -1.13 -4.13
CA LEU A 63 -11.90 0.32 -4.16
C LEU A 63 -11.06 0.75 -5.37
N CYS A 64 -11.71 1.36 -6.36
CA CYS A 64 -11.12 1.79 -7.61
C CYS A 64 -10.19 3.00 -7.42
N VAL A 65 -8.93 2.75 -7.09
CA VAL A 65 -7.90 3.78 -6.91
C VAL A 65 -7.01 3.99 -8.15
N GLY A 66 -7.18 3.15 -9.17
CA GLY A 66 -6.60 3.35 -10.51
C GLY A 66 -7.59 3.98 -11.49
N GLY A 67 -7.35 3.76 -12.78
CA GLY A 67 -8.27 4.20 -13.84
C GLY A 67 -9.60 3.41 -13.82
N VAL A 68 -10.71 4.12 -14.04
CA VAL A 68 -12.05 3.54 -14.25
C VAL A 68 -12.41 3.63 -15.72
N SER A 69 -12.88 2.52 -16.31
CA SER A 69 -13.34 2.48 -17.70
C SER A 69 -14.77 3.02 -17.83
N GLU A 70 -15.01 3.82 -18.86
CA GLU A 70 -16.33 4.34 -19.24
C GLU A 70 -17.19 3.25 -19.91
N SER A 71 -17.61 2.25 -19.15
CA SER A 71 -18.49 1.15 -19.57
C SER A 71 -19.64 0.94 -18.59
N LEU A 72 -20.60 0.08 -18.94
CA LEU A 72 -21.76 -0.24 -18.09
C LEU A 72 -22.03 -1.77 -18.10
N PRO A 73 -21.52 -2.55 -17.12
CA PRO A 73 -20.83 -2.14 -15.89
C PRO A 73 -19.47 -1.46 -16.13
N PRO A 74 -19.04 -0.53 -15.26
CA PRO A 74 -17.68 -0.01 -15.28
C PRO A 74 -16.67 -1.12 -15.00
N GLN A 75 -15.40 -0.85 -15.27
CA GLN A 75 -14.28 -1.77 -14.98
C GLN A 75 -13.17 -0.99 -14.30
N CYS A 76 -12.59 -1.54 -13.24
CA CYS A 76 -11.44 -0.96 -12.55
C CYS A 76 -10.62 -2.06 -11.87
N ALA A 77 -9.43 -1.69 -11.40
CA ALA A 77 -8.68 -2.46 -10.42
C ALA A 77 -8.26 -1.53 -9.28
N GLY A 78 -8.01 -2.09 -8.11
CA GLY A 78 -7.58 -1.27 -6.98
C GLY A 78 -7.30 -2.07 -5.72
N ILE A 79 -7.75 -1.53 -4.58
CA ILE A 79 -7.52 -2.10 -3.24
C ILE A 79 -8.68 -3.03 -2.90
N ASP A 80 -8.38 -4.24 -2.42
CA ASP A 80 -9.43 -5.18 -1.99
C ASP A 80 -10.03 -4.70 -0.67
N LEU A 81 -11.36 -4.74 -0.56
CA LEU A 81 -12.11 -4.32 0.62
C LEU A 81 -12.52 -5.54 1.45
N GLU A 82 -11.98 -5.65 2.66
CA GLU A 82 -12.41 -6.65 3.62
C GLU A 82 -13.49 -6.09 4.55
N GLY A 83 -14.58 -6.83 4.76
CA GLY A 83 -15.70 -6.40 5.59
C GLY A 83 -16.71 -5.49 4.89
N TRP A 84 -16.64 -5.37 3.57
CA TRP A 84 -17.63 -4.60 2.78
C TRP A 84 -19.03 -5.24 2.83
N ASP A 85 -20.07 -4.42 3.05
CA ASP A 85 -21.47 -4.85 3.04
C ASP A 85 -22.34 -3.92 2.17
N TRP A 86 -22.77 -4.42 1.02
CA TRP A 86 -23.66 -3.69 0.10
C TRP A 86 -25.00 -3.27 0.73
N ASN A 87 -25.45 -3.92 1.80
CA ASN A 87 -26.69 -3.55 2.49
C ASN A 87 -26.51 -2.34 3.42
N ALA A 88 -25.27 -1.94 3.71
CA ALA A 88 -24.93 -0.87 4.65
C ALA A 88 -24.50 0.44 3.98
N VAL A 89 -24.23 0.46 2.67
CA VAL A 89 -23.48 1.54 2.00
C VAL A 89 -24.34 2.56 1.25
N GLY A 90 -25.66 2.40 1.20
CA GLY A 90 -26.57 3.33 0.50
C GLY A 90 -26.75 3.00 -0.99
N ASP A 91 -27.06 4.03 -1.80
CA ASP A 91 -27.40 3.85 -3.22
C ASP A 91 -26.24 3.29 -4.03
N HIS A 92 -26.54 2.27 -4.85
CA HIS A 92 -25.60 1.62 -5.75
C HIS A 92 -26.34 1.09 -6.99
N GLU A 93 -25.59 0.84 -8.04
CA GLU A 93 -26.07 0.23 -9.26
C GLU A 93 -25.75 -1.26 -9.32
N GLN A 94 -26.53 -1.98 -10.12
CA GLN A 94 -26.31 -3.40 -10.36
C GLN A 94 -26.68 -3.79 -11.80
N ARG A 95 -25.82 -4.60 -12.43
CA ARG A 95 -26.07 -5.27 -13.71
C ARG A 95 -25.55 -6.70 -13.63
N GLY A 96 -26.47 -7.67 -13.65
CA GLY A 96 -26.12 -9.06 -13.43
C GLY A 96 -25.54 -9.26 -12.03
N ASN A 97 -24.39 -9.92 -11.95
CA ASN A 97 -23.62 -10.11 -10.72
C ASN A 97 -22.77 -8.89 -10.33
N VAL A 98 -22.59 -7.91 -11.22
CA VAL A 98 -21.71 -6.77 -10.95
C VAL A 98 -22.48 -5.67 -10.21
N ARG A 99 -21.93 -5.20 -9.10
CA ARG A 99 -22.43 -4.05 -8.31
C ARG A 99 -21.38 -2.95 -8.28
N TRP A 100 -21.80 -1.69 -8.35
CA TRP A 100 -20.90 -0.57 -8.17
C TRP A 100 -21.61 0.64 -7.57
N GLY A 101 -20.85 1.49 -6.90
CA GLY A 101 -21.31 2.78 -6.38
C GLY A 101 -20.10 3.64 -6.03
N GLU A 102 -20.32 4.86 -5.56
CA GLU A 102 -19.22 5.72 -5.11
C GLU A 102 -19.42 6.10 -3.64
N PHE A 103 -18.38 5.89 -2.84
CA PHE A 103 -18.42 6.02 -1.39
C PHE A 103 -17.12 6.64 -0.87
N VAL A 104 -17.21 7.33 0.26
CA VAL A 104 -16.05 7.56 1.10
C VAL A 104 -15.85 6.33 1.96
N VAL A 105 -14.68 5.71 1.88
CA VAL A 105 -14.36 4.45 2.57
C VAL A 105 -13.21 4.69 3.52
N SER A 106 -13.38 4.29 4.78
CA SER A 106 -12.34 4.34 5.80
C SER A 106 -12.02 2.95 6.35
N GLY A 107 -10.77 2.72 6.73
CA GLY A 107 -10.33 1.43 7.24
C GLY A 107 -8.86 1.35 7.60
N GLU A 108 -8.44 0.16 8.02
CA GLU A 108 -7.04 -0.19 8.26
C GLU A 108 -6.43 -0.73 6.96
N TYR A 109 -5.42 -0.07 6.42
CA TYR A 109 -4.78 -0.47 5.16
C TYR A 109 -3.54 -1.33 5.40
N SER A 110 -3.47 -2.49 4.73
CA SER A 110 -2.26 -3.32 4.60
C SER A 110 -1.66 -3.12 3.21
N ALA A 111 -0.50 -2.46 3.14
CA ALA A 111 0.24 -2.29 1.89
C ALA A 111 0.76 -3.62 1.33
N ALA A 112 1.15 -4.55 2.21
CA ALA A 112 1.69 -5.85 1.82
C ALA A 112 0.66 -6.72 1.10
N ASP A 113 -0.59 -6.72 1.60
CA ASP A 113 -1.67 -7.52 1.04
C ASP A 113 -2.50 -6.74 0.01
N ASN A 114 -2.34 -5.41 -0.04
CA ASN A 114 -3.19 -4.49 -0.77
C ASN A 114 -4.68 -4.63 -0.40
N VAL A 115 -4.94 -4.66 0.91
CA VAL A 115 -6.27 -4.83 1.49
C VAL A 115 -6.58 -3.66 2.42
N LEU A 116 -7.79 -3.10 2.32
CA LEU A 116 -8.35 -2.17 3.28
C LEU A 116 -9.45 -2.88 4.08
N ARG A 117 -9.21 -3.09 5.38
CA ARG A 117 -10.21 -3.59 6.31
C ARG A 117 -11.16 -2.43 6.65
N VAL A 118 -12.38 -2.50 6.13
CA VAL A 118 -13.36 -1.40 6.21
C VAL A 118 -13.87 -1.25 7.63
N THR A 119 -13.83 -0.03 8.15
CA THR A 119 -14.36 0.33 9.47
C THR A 119 -15.53 1.29 9.39
N ALA A 120 -15.61 2.09 8.34
CA ALA A 120 -16.69 3.03 8.11
C ALA A 120 -16.87 3.31 6.61
N THR A 121 -18.11 3.62 6.22
CA THR A 121 -18.49 3.99 4.86
C THR A 121 -19.49 5.14 4.89
N SER A 122 -19.38 6.06 3.95
CA SER A 122 -20.32 7.16 3.77
C SER A 122 -20.65 7.36 2.30
N ALA A 123 -21.92 7.53 1.97
CA ALA A 123 -22.34 8.01 0.65
C ALA A 123 -22.20 9.54 0.53
N GLU A 124 -22.09 10.25 1.66
CA GLU A 124 -21.83 11.68 1.71
C GLU A 124 -20.35 11.97 1.43
N GLY A 125 -20.11 12.96 0.58
CA GLY A 125 -18.78 13.38 0.13
C GLY A 125 -18.88 14.04 -1.23
N THR A 126 -17.83 14.71 -1.66
CA THR A 126 -17.75 15.18 -3.05
C THR A 126 -17.50 13.98 -3.95
N GLY A 127 -18.12 13.94 -5.14
CA GLY A 127 -17.71 12.98 -6.18
C GLY A 127 -16.21 13.11 -6.50
N PRO A 128 -15.61 12.16 -7.21
CA PRO A 128 -14.18 12.21 -7.52
C PRO A 128 -13.83 13.57 -8.15
N GLY A 129 -13.12 14.39 -7.37
CA GLY A 129 -12.76 15.73 -7.76
C GLY A 129 -11.48 15.69 -8.57
N HIS A 130 -11.55 15.94 -9.88
CA HIS A 130 -10.36 16.16 -10.72
C HIS A 130 -9.76 17.56 -10.48
N THR A 131 -9.68 18.01 -9.22
CA THR A 131 -8.95 19.24 -8.92
C THR A 131 -7.48 18.87 -8.88
N ALA A 132 -6.83 18.90 -10.05
CA ALA A 132 -5.39 18.89 -10.14
C ALA A 132 -4.85 19.97 -9.20
N ALA A 133 -3.96 19.59 -8.28
CA ALA A 133 -3.28 20.58 -7.47
C ALA A 133 -2.56 21.57 -8.40
N PRO A 134 -2.60 22.89 -8.13
CA PRO A 134 -1.85 23.85 -8.94
C PRO A 134 -0.36 23.51 -8.87
N CYS A 135 0.34 23.54 -10.00
CA CYS A 135 1.77 23.26 -10.05
C CYS A 135 2.51 24.19 -9.07
N THR A 136 3.21 23.61 -8.10
CA THR A 136 4.10 24.36 -7.21
C THR A 136 5.50 24.42 -7.83
N GLU A 137 5.90 25.64 -8.19
CA GLU A 137 7.22 26.05 -8.71
C GLU A 137 7.62 25.46 -10.09
N GLU A 138 8.41 26.25 -10.84
CA GLU A 138 8.76 26.00 -12.25
C GLU A 138 9.46 24.63 -12.42
N PRO A 139 8.85 23.67 -13.14
CA PRO A 139 9.42 22.32 -13.30
C PRO A 139 10.74 22.34 -14.06
N ARG A 140 11.74 21.59 -13.55
CA ARG A 140 13.00 21.32 -14.27
C ARG A 140 12.95 19.93 -14.89
N GLU A 141 13.13 19.92 -16.22
CA GLU A 141 13.15 18.78 -17.13
C GLU A 141 11.85 17.97 -17.20
N SER A 142 11.33 17.77 -18.42
CA SER A 142 10.07 17.04 -18.63
C SER A 142 10.23 15.55 -18.32
N ALA A 143 9.22 14.96 -17.71
CA ALA A 143 9.04 13.51 -17.68
C ALA A 143 8.84 12.95 -19.12
N ASP A 144 9.93 12.64 -19.82
CA ASP A 144 9.91 11.84 -21.05
C ASP A 144 9.43 10.40 -20.74
N PRO A 145 8.81 9.64 -21.67
CA PRO A 145 8.35 8.27 -21.42
C PRO A 145 9.43 7.33 -20.85
N SER A 146 10.70 7.51 -21.23
CA SER A 146 11.83 6.76 -20.65
C SER A 146 12.08 7.08 -19.17
N SER A 147 11.54 8.18 -18.66
CA SER A 147 11.53 8.55 -17.25
C SER A 147 10.39 7.88 -16.48
N ILE A 148 9.20 7.71 -17.08
CA ILE A 148 8.07 7.04 -16.41
C ILE A 148 8.43 5.59 -16.08
N GLU A 149 8.97 4.83 -17.03
CA GLU A 149 9.34 3.42 -16.79
C GLU A 149 10.43 3.28 -15.71
N ARG A 150 11.44 4.16 -15.73
CA ARG A 150 12.50 4.17 -14.69
C ARG A 150 11.98 4.54 -13.31
N VAL A 151 11.08 5.52 -13.22
CA VAL A 151 10.49 5.95 -11.95
C VAL A 151 9.56 4.87 -11.41
N GLY A 152 8.73 4.27 -12.28
CA GLY A 152 7.85 3.16 -11.93
C GLY A 152 8.63 1.97 -11.38
N GLY A 153 9.68 1.52 -12.08
CA GLY A 153 10.54 0.45 -11.59
C GLY A 153 11.21 0.77 -10.24
N PHE A 154 11.61 2.02 -10.01
CA PHE A 154 12.11 2.42 -8.69
C PHE A 154 11.03 2.30 -7.59
N ILE A 155 9.82 2.80 -7.83
CA ILE A 155 8.74 2.77 -6.84
C ILE A 155 8.32 1.32 -6.56
N GLU A 156 8.13 0.50 -7.59
CA GLU A 156 7.62 -0.86 -7.44
C GLU A 156 8.67 -1.86 -6.97
N GLU A 157 9.88 -1.81 -7.51
CA GLU A 157 10.91 -2.83 -7.25
C GLU A 157 11.82 -2.43 -6.10
N ASP A 158 12.31 -1.19 -6.06
CA ASP A 158 13.26 -0.75 -5.03
C ASP A 158 12.54 -0.33 -3.74
N LEU A 159 11.36 0.30 -3.83
CA LEU A 159 10.57 0.70 -2.65
C LEU A 159 9.50 -0.33 -2.25
N GLY A 160 9.16 -1.27 -3.14
CA GLY A 160 8.11 -2.26 -2.86
C GLY A 160 6.70 -1.67 -2.81
N VAL A 161 6.47 -0.53 -3.45
CA VAL A 161 5.20 0.20 -3.42
C VAL A 161 4.44 -0.02 -4.72
N ARG A 162 3.20 -0.50 -4.63
CA ARG A 162 2.35 -0.73 -5.80
C ARG A 162 1.91 0.59 -6.44
N VAL A 163 2.07 0.69 -7.76
CA VAL A 163 1.56 1.80 -8.57
C VAL A 163 0.22 1.43 -9.20
N PHE A 164 -0.77 2.31 -9.10
CA PHE A 164 -2.12 2.12 -9.67
C PHE A 164 -2.33 2.89 -10.98
N PHE A 165 -1.62 4.01 -11.13
CA PHE A 165 -1.53 4.72 -12.40
C PHE A 165 -0.20 5.45 -12.50
N ALA A 166 0.25 5.64 -13.73
CA ALA A 166 1.38 6.49 -14.04
C ALA A 166 1.07 7.29 -15.30
N GLY A 167 1.52 8.54 -15.37
CA GLY A 167 1.33 9.38 -16.54
C GLY A 167 2.13 10.67 -16.47
N ASP A 168 2.22 11.37 -17.59
CA ASP A 168 2.76 12.73 -17.60
C ASP A 168 1.69 13.75 -17.17
N ASP A 169 2.13 14.85 -16.59
CA ASP A 169 1.32 16.03 -16.31
C ASP A 169 1.85 17.22 -17.11
N PRO A 170 1.42 17.40 -18.37
CA PRO A 170 1.99 18.42 -19.26
C PRO A 170 2.02 19.84 -18.67
N PRO A 171 0.97 20.33 -17.98
CA PRO A 171 1.00 21.63 -17.31
C PRO A 171 2.11 21.76 -16.27
N CYS A 172 2.35 20.71 -15.49
CA CYS A 172 3.38 20.69 -14.44
C CYS A 172 4.69 20.04 -14.87
N ARG A 173 4.83 19.65 -16.16
CA ARG A 173 5.98 18.94 -16.76
C ARG A 173 6.59 17.83 -15.86
N SER A 174 5.77 17.21 -15.04
CA SER A 174 6.15 16.21 -14.03
C SER A 174 5.58 14.85 -14.40
N ALA A 175 6.14 13.77 -13.87
CA ALA A 175 5.49 12.48 -13.89
C ALA A 175 4.56 12.36 -12.67
N ARG A 176 3.35 11.84 -12.84
CA ARG A 176 2.43 11.51 -11.74
C ARG A 176 2.35 10.01 -11.55
N PHE A 177 2.36 9.59 -10.29
CA PHE A 177 2.22 8.20 -9.88
C PHE A 177 1.19 8.09 -8.77
N GLY A 178 0.16 7.29 -9.01
CA GLY A 178 -0.85 6.95 -8.01
C GLY A 178 -0.44 5.77 -7.18
N VAL A 179 -0.44 5.93 -5.86
CA VAL A 179 -0.21 4.86 -4.89
C VAL A 179 -1.41 4.77 -3.93
N ALA A 180 -1.55 3.64 -3.24
CA ALA A 180 -2.64 3.51 -2.26
C ALA A 180 -2.48 4.53 -1.13
N TYR A 181 -1.27 4.65 -0.57
CA TYR A 181 -0.94 5.56 0.50
C TYR A 181 0.56 5.90 0.48
N ASP A 182 0.87 7.17 0.68
CA ASP A 182 2.21 7.71 0.95
C ASP A 182 2.12 8.61 2.19
N ASP A 183 2.93 8.31 3.20
CA ASP A 183 3.13 9.16 4.39
C ASP A 183 4.14 10.30 4.13
N GLY A 184 4.64 10.39 2.89
CA GLY A 184 5.66 11.33 2.41
C GLY A 184 7.00 10.65 2.18
N SER A 185 7.18 9.40 2.60
CA SER A 185 8.41 8.64 2.39
C SER A 185 8.66 8.31 0.91
N VAL A 186 7.62 7.99 0.14
CA VAL A 186 7.74 7.70 -1.29
C VAL A 186 8.06 8.99 -2.06
N GLN A 187 7.33 10.09 -1.81
CA GLN A 187 7.63 11.40 -2.39
C GLN A 187 9.08 11.84 -2.08
N SER A 188 9.53 11.71 -0.84
CA SER A 188 10.90 12.06 -0.44
C SER A 188 11.96 11.21 -1.15
N ALA A 189 11.69 9.91 -1.34
CA ALA A 189 12.60 9.01 -2.03
C ALA A 189 12.73 9.35 -3.52
N VAL A 190 11.62 9.64 -4.21
CA VAL A 190 11.66 10.04 -5.63
C VAL A 190 12.28 11.41 -5.82
N ASP A 191 12.02 12.37 -4.93
CA ASP A 191 12.66 13.70 -4.96
C ASP A 191 14.17 13.58 -4.78
N SER A 192 14.61 12.71 -3.88
CA SER A 192 16.04 12.47 -3.63
C SER A 192 16.74 11.79 -4.82
N LYS A 193 16.05 10.88 -5.52
CA LYS A 193 16.63 10.09 -6.63
C LYS A 193 16.56 10.80 -7.98
N PHE A 194 15.46 11.50 -8.25
CA PHE A 194 15.15 12.07 -9.57
C PHE A 194 15.14 13.60 -9.59
N GLY A 195 15.16 14.24 -8.43
CA GLY A 195 15.07 15.69 -8.30
C GLY A 195 13.68 16.12 -7.81
N ALA A 196 13.67 17.07 -6.88
CA ALA A 196 12.43 17.60 -6.31
C ALA A 196 11.53 18.19 -7.39
N GLY A 197 10.25 17.77 -7.39
CA GLY A 197 9.24 18.25 -8.34
C GLY A 197 9.34 17.64 -9.75
N THR A 198 10.21 16.65 -9.98
CA THR A 198 10.21 15.86 -11.23
C THR A 198 9.12 14.79 -11.21
N VAL A 199 8.81 14.26 -10.03
CA VAL A 199 7.81 13.22 -9.81
C VAL A 199 6.85 13.70 -8.72
N ILE A 200 5.55 13.55 -8.96
CA ILE A 200 4.48 13.81 -7.99
C ILE A 200 3.82 12.48 -7.65
N VAL A 201 3.83 12.13 -6.38
CA VAL A 201 3.16 10.94 -5.84
C VAL A 201 1.80 11.36 -5.31
N GLU A 202 0.75 10.70 -5.80
CA GLU A 202 -0.63 10.95 -5.40
C GLU A 202 -1.14 9.75 -4.59
N SER A 203 -1.56 10.02 -3.35
CA SER A 203 -2.15 9.01 -2.48
C SER A 203 -3.65 8.92 -2.67
N ALA A 204 -4.17 7.71 -2.87
CA ALA A 204 -5.61 7.47 -2.92
C ALA A 204 -6.27 7.53 -1.52
N LEU A 205 -5.54 7.09 -0.50
CA LEU A 205 -5.94 7.13 0.89
C LEU A 205 -5.19 8.24 1.63
N VAL A 206 -5.85 8.82 2.63
CA VAL A 206 -5.29 9.84 3.53
C VAL A 206 -5.66 9.51 4.98
N PRO A 207 -4.94 10.01 5.99
CA PRO A 207 -5.35 9.81 7.38
C PRO A 207 -6.77 10.32 7.65
N ALA A 208 -7.58 9.53 8.34
CA ALA A 208 -8.89 9.95 8.82
C ALA A 208 -8.73 11.04 9.90
N ARG A 209 -9.59 12.06 9.87
CA ARG A 209 -9.58 13.19 10.84
C ARG A 209 -10.58 12.99 11.96
#